data_AF-E1KRA2-F1
#
_entry.id   AF-E1KRA2-F1
#
_cell.length_a   1.000
_cell.length_b   1.000
_cell.length_c   1.000
_cell.angle_alpha   90.00
_cell.angle_beta   90.00
_cell.angle_gamma   90.00
#
_symmetry.space_group_name_H-M   'P 1'
#
loop_
_entity.id
_entity.type
_entity.pdbx_description
1 polymer ?
#
loop_
_entity_poly.entity_id
_entity_poly.type
_entity_poly.pdbx_seq_one_letter_code
_entity_poly.pdbx_strand_id
1 'polypeptide(L)'
;MEKYRLAWHEALGMGNENYRYHDHEKLAHYANAATDIEFRMPFGFKEVEGIHSRTNFDLSQHEKFSGRQMKYFDPERNENYVPYVVETSIGVDRMFLTVMCHSYTEEQLENGSSRVVLRLPEPLAPVKCAVLPLVNKDGLPEKAQEIVDDLKFHFNTTIEAKDSIGKRYRRQDAIGTPFCVTVDGDSLTDNSVTLRYRDSMEQVRVPIAKLREIIEDRVSITSVLKKLDVK
;
A
#
# COMPACT_ATOMS: atom_id res chain seq x y z
N MET A 1 -20.20 -6.79 6.99
CA MET A 1 -19.26 -5.67 7.19
C MET A 1 -17.88 -6.18 7.56
N GLU A 2 -17.72 -6.96 8.64
CA GLU A 2 -16.45 -7.56 9.08
C GLU A 2 -15.64 -8.23 7.96
N LYS A 3 -16.28 -9.10 7.16
CA LYS A 3 -15.63 -9.78 6.03
C LYS A 3 -15.08 -8.80 4.99
N TYR A 4 -15.84 -7.75 4.70
CA TYR A 4 -15.44 -6.71 3.74
C TYR A 4 -14.25 -5.90 4.29
N ARG A 5 -14.25 -5.60 5.59
CA ARG A 5 -13.15 -4.88 6.23
C ARG A 5 -11.88 -5.72 6.34
N LEU A 6 -11.99 -7.02 6.65
CA LEU A 6 -10.85 -7.93 6.61
C LEU A 6 -10.27 -8.04 5.18
N ALA A 7 -11.13 -8.20 4.17
CA ALA A 7 -10.70 -8.22 2.78
C ALA A 7 -9.95 -6.93 2.37
N TRP A 8 -10.37 -5.76 2.90
CA TRP A 8 -9.68 -4.48 2.69
C TRP A 8 -8.22 -4.53 3.19
N HIS A 9 -7.97 -5.14 4.34
CA HIS A 9 -6.62 -5.31 4.87
C HIS A 9 -5.82 -6.36 4.08
N GLU A 10 -6.43 -7.51 3.78
CA GLU A 10 -5.81 -8.61 3.04
C GLU A 10 -5.42 -8.22 1.61
N ALA A 11 -6.13 -7.28 0.99
CA ALA A 11 -5.84 -6.81 -0.37
C ALA A 11 -4.43 -6.22 -0.54
N LEU A 12 -3.78 -5.78 0.54
CA LEU A 12 -2.40 -5.32 0.54
C LEU A 12 -1.37 -6.46 0.42
N GLY A 13 -1.80 -7.72 0.53
CA GLY A 13 -0.95 -8.89 0.31
C GLY A 13 0.07 -9.15 1.42
N MET A 14 -0.22 -8.72 2.66
CA MET A 14 0.69 -8.84 3.79
C MET A 14 0.60 -10.20 4.53
N GLY A 15 0.11 -11.24 3.86
CA GLY A 15 -0.14 -12.58 4.40
C GLY A 15 -1.41 -12.65 5.25
N ASN A 16 -2.45 -13.31 4.74
CA ASN A 16 -3.76 -13.40 5.39
C ASN A 16 -3.68 -14.06 6.77
N GLU A 17 -2.70 -14.96 6.98
CA GLU A 17 -2.42 -15.61 8.27
C GLU A 17 -1.95 -14.65 9.37
N ASN A 18 -1.58 -13.42 9.01
CA ASN A 18 -1.21 -12.38 9.96
C ASN A 18 -2.42 -11.63 10.53
N TYR A 19 -3.63 -11.88 10.01
CA TYR A 19 -4.86 -11.26 10.48
C TYR A 19 -5.71 -12.20 11.32
N ARG A 20 -6.43 -11.65 12.29
CA ARG A 20 -7.47 -12.37 13.03
C ARG A 20 -8.55 -11.43 13.52
N TYR A 21 -9.74 -11.98 13.78
CA TYR A 21 -10.76 -11.30 14.55
C TYR A 21 -10.53 -11.48 16.04
N HIS A 22 -10.89 -10.48 16.82
CA HIS A 22 -10.93 -10.51 18.27
C HIS A 22 -12.24 -9.87 18.75
N ASP A 23 -13.16 -10.72 19.21
CA ASP A 23 -14.45 -10.27 19.73
C ASP A 23 -14.32 -9.81 21.19
N HIS A 24 -14.95 -8.69 21.52
CA HIS A 24 -14.93 -8.15 22.89
C HIS A 24 -15.98 -8.81 23.77
N GLU A 25 -15.56 -9.42 24.88
CA GLU A 25 -16.48 -9.94 25.90
C GLU A 25 -17.15 -8.81 26.72
N LYS A 26 -16.44 -7.69 26.91
CA LYS A 26 -16.91 -6.52 27.65
C LYS A 26 -17.12 -5.36 26.70
N LEU A 27 -18.39 -5.15 26.33
CA LEU A 27 -18.77 -4.06 25.44
C LEU A 27 -18.82 -2.73 26.18
N ALA A 28 -18.52 -1.65 25.45
CA ALA A 28 -18.85 -0.31 25.92
C ALA A 28 -20.37 -0.18 26.12
N HIS A 29 -20.81 0.68 27.05
CA HIS A 29 -22.23 0.82 27.43
C HIS A 29 -23.18 1.19 26.26
N TYR A 30 -22.64 1.71 25.16
CA TYR A 30 -23.38 2.10 23.95
C TYR A 30 -23.32 1.04 22.84
N ALA A 31 -22.51 0.00 22.99
CA ALA A 31 -22.28 -1.00 21.95
C ALA A 31 -23.05 -2.30 22.25
N ASN A 32 -23.63 -2.90 21.21
CA ASN A 32 -24.24 -4.23 21.30
C ASN A 32 -23.44 -5.32 20.57
N ALA A 33 -22.41 -4.94 19.81
CA ALA A 33 -21.40 -5.82 19.25
C ALA A 33 -20.10 -5.03 19.01
N ALA A 34 -18.95 -5.65 19.22
CA ALA A 34 -17.64 -5.07 18.99
C ALA A 34 -16.64 -6.17 18.63
N THR A 35 -15.96 -5.99 17.50
CA THR A 35 -14.95 -6.91 16.98
C THR A 35 -13.78 -6.11 16.44
N ASP A 36 -12.58 -6.48 16.86
CA ASP A 36 -11.35 -5.91 16.32
C ASP A 36 -10.80 -6.82 15.22
N ILE A 37 -10.23 -6.21 14.18
CA ILE A 37 -9.27 -6.86 13.30
C ILE A 37 -7.89 -6.60 13.91
N GLU A 38 -7.17 -7.66 14.23
CA GLU A 38 -5.80 -7.59 14.73
C GLU A 38 -4.79 -8.07 13.69
N PHE A 39 -3.59 -7.48 13.69
CA PHE A 39 -2.47 -7.90 12.88
C PHE A 39 -1.30 -8.41 13.73
N ARG A 40 -0.61 -9.45 13.25
CA ARG A 40 0.57 -10.04 13.89
C ARG A 40 1.81 -9.15 13.68
N MET A 41 2.08 -8.29 14.65
CA MET A 41 3.31 -7.48 14.71
C MET A 41 4.48 -8.29 15.29
N PRO A 42 5.74 -7.83 15.15
CA PRO A 42 6.91 -8.46 15.78
C PRO A 42 6.81 -8.58 17.31
N PHE A 43 5.95 -7.77 17.94
CA PHE A 43 5.69 -7.73 19.38
C PHE A 43 4.30 -8.25 19.75
N GLY A 44 3.70 -9.08 18.88
CA GLY A 44 2.42 -9.76 19.10
C GLY A 44 1.24 -9.14 18.33
N PHE A 45 0.06 -9.71 18.53
CA PHE A 45 -1.15 -9.19 17.90
C PHE A 45 -1.54 -7.84 18.48
N LYS A 46 -1.89 -6.91 17.58
CA LYS A 46 -2.44 -5.60 17.89
C LYS A 46 -3.63 -5.32 16.99
N GLU A 47 -4.70 -4.78 17.56
CA GLU A 47 -5.82 -4.19 16.83
C GLU A 47 -5.29 -3.25 15.73
N VAL A 48 -5.81 -3.32 14.52
CA VAL A 48 -5.55 -2.37 13.42
C VAL A 48 -6.83 -1.68 12.97
N GLU A 49 -7.98 -2.27 13.25
CA GLU A 49 -9.29 -1.69 13.02
C GLU A 49 -10.30 -2.22 14.04
N GLY A 50 -11.12 -1.33 14.61
CA GLY A 50 -12.27 -1.68 15.43
C GLY A 50 -13.57 -1.58 14.64
N ILE A 51 -14.43 -2.58 14.77
CA ILE A 51 -15.76 -2.65 14.13
C ILE A 51 -16.82 -2.71 15.23
N HIS A 52 -17.57 -1.62 15.40
CA HIS A 52 -18.48 -1.43 16.51
C HIS A 52 -19.90 -1.18 16.04
N SER A 53 -20.86 -1.94 16.57
CA SER A 53 -22.28 -1.59 16.47
C SER A 53 -22.69 -0.79 17.70
N ARG A 54 -22.89 0.52 17.51
CA ARG A 54 -23.12 1.51 18.58
C ARG A 54 -24.60 1.83 18.80
N THR A 55 -25.48 1.01 18.22
CA THR A 55 -26.93 1.21 18.23
C THR A 55 -27.29 2.65 17.81
N ASN A 56 -28.30 3.27 18.40
CA ASN A 56 -28.68 4.65 18.13
C ASN A 56 -28.08 5.65 19.14
N PHE A 57 -27.12 5.23 19.96
CA PHE A 57 -26.65 6.02 21.12
C PHE A 57 -26.15 7.39 20.69
N ASP A 58 -25.23 7.45 19.73
CA ASP A 58 -24.57 8.69 19.30
C ASP A 58 -25.56 9.74 18.82
N LEU A 59 -26.43 9.35 17.88
CA LEU A 59 -27.45 10.24 17.32
C LEU A 59 -28.49 10.65 18.37
N SER A 60 -28.86 9.75 19.29
CA SER A 60 -29.83 10.05 20.35
C SER A 60 -29.28 11.07 21.35
N GLN A 61 -27.99 10.97 21.71
CA GLN A 61 -27.33 11.97 22.56
C GLN A 61 -27.25 13.32 21.85
N HIS A 62 -26.85 13.34 20.58
CA HIS A 62 -26.80 14.59 19.80
C HIS A 62 -28.18 15.24 19.63
N GLU A 63 -29.24 14.48 19.33
CA GLU A 63 -30.63 14.99 19.27
C GLU A 63 -31.03 15.65 20.60
N LYS A 64 -30.80 14.95 21.72
CA LYS A 64 -31.14 15.44 23.07
C LYS A 64 -30.45 16.77 23.42
N PHE A 65 -29.14 16.88 23.17
CA PHE A 65 -28.37 18.05 23.60
C PHE A 65 -28.35 19.20 22.60
N SER A 66 -28.57 18.93 21.30
CA SER A 66 -28.63 19.96 20.26
C SER A 66 -30.03 20.54 20.05
N GLY A 67 -31.08 19.79 20.40
CA GLY A 67 -32.47 20.13 20.08
C GLY A 67 -32.83 19.99 18.59
N ARG A 68 -31.94 19.44 17.75
CA ARG A 68 -32.18 19.16 16.33
C ARG A 68 -32.61 17.71 16.15
N GLN A 69 -33.63 17.45 15.33
CA GLN A 69 -34.07 16.09 15.02
C GLN A 69 -33.03 15.34 14.20
N MET A 70 -32.70 14.11 14.62
CA MET A 70 -31.77 13.17 13.97
C MET A 70 -32.48 11.88 13.53
N LYS A 71 -33.79 11.98 13.25
CA LYS A 71 -34.64 10.84 12.87
C LYS A 71 -34.71 10.67 11.36
N TYR A 72 -34.76 9.41 10.94
CA TYR A 72 -35.07 9.01 9.58
C TYR A 72 -36.52 8.53 9.51
N PHE A 73 -37.24 8.93 8.46
CA PHE A 73 -38.57 8.40 8.15
C PHE A 73 -38.43 7.24 7.17
N ASP A 74 -38.85 6.05 7.61
CA ASP A 74 -38.89 4.86 6.77
C ASP A 74 -40.28 4.74 6.11
N PRO A 75 -40.37 4.85 4.78
CA PRO A 75 -41.64 4.82 4.06
C PRO A 75 -42.27 3.41 4.01
N GLU A 76 -41.48 2.34 4.12
CA GLU A 76 -41.99 0.97 4.13
C GLU A 76 -42.61 0.62 5.48
N ARG A 77 -42.00 1.13 6.56
CA ARG A 77 -42.46 0.92 7.95
C ARG A 77 -43.41 2.02 8.44
N ASN A 78 -43.49 3.13 7.70
CA ASN A 78 -44.26 4.33 8.03
C ASN A 78 -43.96 4.86 9.45
N GLU A 79 -42.69 4.85 9.86
CA GLU A 79 -42.26 5.27 11.20
C GLU A 79 -41.01 6.15 11.17
N ASN A 80 -40.86 7.00 12.20
CA ASN A 80 -39.64 7.77 12.43
C ASN A 80 -38.79 7.09 13.50
N TYR A 81 -37.52 6.79 13.20
CA TYR A 81 -36.59 6.24 14.17
C TYR A 81 -35.22 6.92 14.11
N VAL A 82 -34.46 6.82 15.20
CA VAL A 82 -33.06 7.23 15.21
C VAL A 82 -32.22 6.06 14.69
N PRO A 83 -31.51 6.21 13.55
CA PRO A 83 -30.77 5.11 12.95
C PRO A 83 -29.71 4.50 13.86
N TYR A 84 -29.43 3.22 13.62
CA TYR A 84 -28.28 2.57 14.24
C TYR A 84 -26.99 2.94 13.49
N VAL A 85 -25.91 3.12 14.24
CA VAL A 85 -24.59 3.43 13.72
C VAL A 85 -23.71 2.19 13.84
N VAL A 86 -23.17 1.75 12.71
CA VAL A 86 -22.05 0.81 12.67
C VAL A 86 -20.80 1.58 12.28
N GLU A 87 -19.81 1.57 13.16
CA GLU A 87 -18.56 2.29 13.02
C GLU A 87 -17.44 1.34 12.66
N THR A 88 -16.62 1.74 11.69
CA THR A 88 -15.31 1.13 11.42
C THR A 88 -14.25 2.19 11.67
N SER A 89 -13.36 1.95 12.62
CA SER A 89 -12.34 2.91 13.02
C SER A 89 -10.95 2.33 12.78
N ILE A 90 -10.12 3.04 12.03
CA ILE A 90 -8.77 2.62 11.65
C ILE A 90 -7.78 3.70 12.09
N GLY A 91 -6.74 3.29 12.80
CA GLY A 91 -5.61 4.17 13.11
C GLY A 91 -4.64 4.25 11.94
N VAL A 92 -4.54 5.40 11.27
CA VAL A 92 -3.63 5.60 10.12
C VAL A 92 -2.17 5.34 10.52
N ASP A 93 -1.73 5.85 11.66
CA ASP A 93 -0.38 5.62 12.20
C ASP A 93 -0.12 4.14 12.45
N ARG A 94 -1.14 3.42 12.92
CA ARG A 94 -1.03 2.00 13.18
C ARG A 94 -0.95 1.21 11.88
N MET A 95 -1.71 1.61 10.86
CA MET A 95 -1.58 1.05 9.50
C MET A 95 -0.20 1.29 8.90
N PHE A 96 0.35 2.49 9.07
CA PHE A 96 1.72 2.78 8.64
C PHE A 96 2.71 1.84 9.35
N LEU A 97 2.61 1.71 10.67
CA LEU A 97 3.46 0.80 11.45
C LEU A 97 3.31 -0.66 10.99
N THR A 98 2.07 -1.13 10.74
CA THR A 98 1.78 -2.47 10.19
C THR A 98 2.57 -2.71 8.90
N VAL A 99 2.44 -1.80 7.93
CA VAL A 99 3.11 -1.91 6.63
C VAL A 99 4.63 -1.92 6.82
N MET A 100 5.18 -1.05 7.67
CA MET A 100 6.62 -0.98 7.92
C MET A 100 7.15 -2.25 8.60
N CYS A 101 6.47 -2.74 9.64
CA CYS A 101 6.85 -3.97 10.34
C CYS A 101 6.80 -5.19 9.44
N HIS A 102 5.81 -5.29 8.56
CA HIS A 102 5.71 -6.38 7.61
C HIS A 102 6.76 -6.30 6.49
N SER A 103 7.01 -5.09 5.99
CA SER A 103 7.85 -4.88 4.80
C SER A 103 9.34 -4.95 5.11
N TYR A 104 9.78 -4.65 6.34
CA TYR A 104 11.19 -4.62 6.68
C TYR A 104 11.81 -6.02 6.66
N THR A 105 12.83 -6.21 5.82
CA THR A 105 13.56 -7.47 5.72
C THR A 105 15.07 -7.21 5.63
N GLU A 106 15.82 -7.89 6.49
CA GLU A 106 17.26 -8.10 6.29
C GLU A 106 17.47 -9.44 5.58
N GLU A 107 18.03 -9.39 4.38
CA GLU A 107 18.21 -10.56 3.52
C GLU A 107 19.70 -10.87 3.34
N GLN A 108 20.08 -12.13 3.59
CA GLN A 108 21.39 -12.66 3.25
C GLN A 108 21.37 -13.14 1.80
N LEU A 109 22.38 -12.75 1.02
CA LEU A 109 22.49 -13.09 -0.39
C LEU A 109 23.50 -14.22 -0.59
N GLU A 110 23.35 -14.94 -1.69
CA GLU A 110 24.19 -16.09 -2.04
C GLU A 110 25.69 -15.76 -2.12
N ASN A 111 26.02 -14.51 -2.43
CA ASN A 111 27.40 -14.02 -2.49
C ASN A 111 28.02 -13.69 -1.11
N GLY A 112 27.32 -14.00 -0.01
CA GLY A 112 27.77 -13.75 1.36
C GLY A 112 27.60 -12.29 1.84
N SER A 113 27.01 -11.41 1.03
CA SER A 113 26.64 -10.06 1.45
C SER A 113 25.20 -9.99 1.94
N SER A 114 24.85 -8.96 2.72
CA SER A 114 23.47 -8.70 3.13
C SER A 114 22.88 -7.48 2.44
N ARG A 115 21.54 -7.38 2.47
CA ARG A 115 20.81 -6.15 2.13
C ARG A 115 19.66 -5.90 3.08
N VAL A 116 19.36 -4.63 3.27
CA VAL A 116 18.07 -4.19 3.80
C VAL A 116 17.15 -3.94 2.62
N VAL A 117 15.96 -4.54 2.65
CA VAL A 117 14.90 -4.30 1.67
C VAL A 117 13.60 -4.01 2.38
N LEU A 118 12.93 -2.92 1.97
CA LEU A 118 11.54 -2.67 2.36
C LEU A 118 10.63 -3.26 1.28
N ARG A 119 10.06 -4.42 1.57
CA ARG A 119 9.09 -5.12 0.71
C ARG A 119 7.70 -4.47 0.73
N LEU A 120 7.66 -3.15 0.57
CA LEU A 120 6.42 -2.38 0.54
C LEU A 120 5.50 -2.94 -0.56
N PRO A 121 4.19 -3.06 -0.30
CA PRO A 121 3.23 -3.26 -1.38
C PRO A 121 3.48 -2.22 -2.48
N GLU A 122 3.63 -2.65 -3.74
CA GLU A 122 4.05 -1.78 -4.84
C GLU A 122 3.16 -0.52 -4.99
N PRO A 123 1.82 -0.61 -4.77
CA PRO A 123 0.93 0.56 -4.75
C PRO A 123 1.17 1.55 -3.60
N LEU A 124 1.85 1.15 -2.53
CA LEU A 124 2.21 2.00 -1.39
C LEU A 124 3.64 2.54 -1.42
N ALA A 125 4.51 2.00 -2.28
CA ALA A 125 5.90 2.48 -2.39
C ALA A 125 5.97 4.00 -2.68
N PRO A 126 6.76 4.80 -1.95
CA PRO A 126 6.83 6.25 -2.20
C PRO A 126 7.32 6.59 -3.59
N VAL A 127 8.36 5.89 -4.05
CA VAL A 127 8.89 5.93 -5.40
C VAL A 127 8.52 4.63 -6.08
N LYS A 128 7.88 4.69 -7.26
CA LYS A 128 7.44 3.51 -8.01
C LYS A 128 8.55 2.98 -8.90
N CYS A 129 9.25 3.89 -9.58
CA CYS A 129 10.32 3.53 -10.50
C CYS A 129 11.52 4.48 -10.35
N ALA A 130 12.70 3.93 -10.16
CA ALA A 130 13.95 4.68 -10.20
C ALA A 130 14.68 4.43 -11.53
N VAL A 131 15.00 5.48 -12.27
CA VAL A 131 15.74 5.41 -13.53
C VAL A 131 17.21 5.74 -13.27
N LEU A 132 18.09 4.81 -13.65
CA LEU A 132 19.49 4.74 -13.24
C LEU A 132 20.39 4.70 -14.49
N PRO A 133 20.99 5.82 -14.92
CA PRO A 133 21.98 5.77 -16.00
C PRO A 133 23.23 5.01 -15.53
N LEU A 134 23.71 4.03 -16.31
CA LEU A 134 24.81 3.15 -15.91
C LEU A 134 26.07 3.97 -15.54
N VAL A 135 26.34 5.00 -16.32
CA VAL A 135 27.36 6.03 -16.07
C VAL A 135 26.73 7.43 -16.15
N ASN A 136 27.25 8.37 -15.37
CA ASN A 136 26.77 9.75 -15.36
C ASN A 136 27.45 10.61 -16.44
N LYS A 137 27.40 10.16 -17.70
CA LYS A 137 27.99 10.80 -18.88
C LYS A 137 27.49 10.10 -20.15
N ASP A 138 28.04 10.50 -21.30
CA ASP A 138 27.86 9.81 -22.58
C ASP A 138 26.40 9.74 -23.06
N GLY A 139 25.57 10.74 -22.71
CA GLY A 139 24.16 10.82 -23.14
C GLY A 139 23.19 9.96 -22.31
N LEU A 140 23.69 9.12 -21.39
CA LEU A 140 22.83 8.24 -20.58
C LEU A 140 21.97 9.01 -19.57
N PRO A 141 22.47 10.05 -18.87
CA PRO A 141 21.64 10.87 -17.99
C PRO A 141 20.46 11.52 -18.73
N GLU A 142 20.71 12.01 -19.94
CA GLU A 142 19.69 12.64 -20.80
C GLU A 142 18.63 11.62 -21.22
N LYS A 143 19.04 10.42 -21.63
CA LYS A 143 18.10 9.34 -21.96
C LYS A 143 17.31 8.87 -20.74
N ALA A 144 17.95 8.78 -19.57
CA ALA A 144 17.26 8.47 -18.31
C ALA A 144 16.24 9.55 -17.94
N GLN A 145 16.56 10.82 -18.17
CA GLN A 145 15.65 11.94 -17.92
C GLN A 145 14.45 11.90 -18.88
N GLU A 146 14.66 11.57 -20.16
CA GLU A 146 13.58 11.36 -21.13
C GLU A 146 12.58 10.30 -20.65
N ILE A 147 13.06 9.16 -20.15
CA ILE A 147 12.21 8.09 -19.60
C ILE A 147 11.44 8.57 -18.37
N VAL A 148 12.07 9.34 -17.47
CA VAL A 148 11.39 9.92 -16.31
C VAL A 148 10.31 10.90 -16.75
N ASP A 149 10.59 11.75 -17.73
CA ASP A 149 9.64 12.74 -18.21
C ASP A 149 8.40 12.13 -18.87
N ASP A 150 8.54 10.97 -19.51
CA ASP A 150 7.44 10.18 -20.05
C ASP A 150 6.61 9.51 -18.93
N LEU A 151 7.29 8.88 -17.96
CA LEU A 151 6.61 8.05 -16.94
C LEU A 151 6.05 8.83 -15.74
N LYS A 152 6.58 10.01 -15.42
CA LYS A 152 6.21 10.76 -14.20
C LYS A 152 4.74 11.15 -14.08
N PHE A 153 4.01 11.20 -15.20
CA PHE A 153 2.58 11.50 -15.23
C PHE A 153 1.71 10.30 -14.87
N HIS A 154 2.27 9.09 -14.92
CA HIS A 154 1.58 7.84 -14.63
C HIS A 154 1.82 7.37 -13.20
N PHE A 155 3.03 7.54 -12.70
CA PHE A 155 3.41 7.15 -11.34
C PHE A 155 4.66 7.89 -10.87
N ASN A 156 4.91 7.89 -9.56
CA ASN A 156 6.05 8.60 -9.01
C ASN A 156 7.38 7.97 -9.45
N THR A 157 8.22 8.76 -10.12
CA THR A 157 9.51 8.34 -10.64
C THR A 157 10.65 9.20 -10.10
N THR A 158 11.86 8.65 -10.04
CA THR A 158 13.05 9.41 -9.70
C THR A 158 14.21 9.04 -10.61
N ILE A 159 15.17 9.96 -10.78
CA ILE A 159 16.44 9.71 -11.45
C ILE A 159 17.56 9.69 -10.42
N GLU A 160 18.47 8.73 -10.54
CA GLU A 160 19.62 8.64 -9.64
C GLU A 160 20.89 8.25 -10.39
N ALA A 161 21.85 9.18 -10.46
CA ALA A 161 23.11 9.02 -11.20
C ALA A 161 24.38 8.98 -10.33
N LYS A 162 24.24 9.17 -9.01
CA LYS A 162 25.37 9.22 -8.07
C LYS A 162 25.78 7.81 -7.62
N ASP A 163 27.08 7.55 -7.56
CA ASP A 163 27.70 6.27 -7.17
C ASP A 163 27.48 5.09 -8.15
N SER A 164 28.13 3.96 -7.84
CA SER A 164 28.00 2.75 -8.63
C SER A 164 26.56 2.22 -8.67
N ILE A 165 26.21 1.53 -9.75
CA ILE A 165 24.86 0.99 -9.95
C ILE A 165 24.41 0.07 -8.80
N GLY A 166 25.33 -0.74 -8.26
CA GLY A 166 25.03 -1.59 -7.10
C GLY A 166 24.66 -0.81 -5.85
N LYS A 167 25.33 0.32 -5.56
CA LYS A 167 24.98 1.18 -4.43
C LYS A 167 23.62 1.86 -4.62
N ARG A 168 23.29 2.23 -5.86
CA ARG A 168 21.97 2.78 -6.22
C ARG A 168 20.87 1.75 -6.00
N TYR A 169 21.03 0.53 -6.50
CA TYR A 169 20.08 -0.56 -6.22
C TYR A 169 19.90 -0.80 -4.72
N ARG A 170 20.98 -0.80 -3.92
CA ARG A 170 20.89 -0.94 -2.46
C ARG A 170 20.07 0.17 -1.80
N ARG A 171 20.22 1.43 -2.23
CA ARG A 171 19.43 2.54 -1.71
C ARG A 171 17.96 2.40 -2.08
N GLN A 172 17.67 2.05 -3.32
CA GLN A 172 16.31 1.85 -3.82
C GLN A 172 15.61 0.66 -3.14
N ASP A 173 16.32 -0.45 -2.92
CA ASP A 173 15.84 -1.60 -2.15
C ASP A 173 15.49 -1.17 -0.70
N ALA A 174 16.37 -0.41 -0.06
CA ALA A 174 16.21 0.03 1.33
C ALA A 174 15.05 1.02 1.54
N ILE A 175 14.66 1.78 0.52
CA ILE A 175 13.47 2.67 0.56
C ILE A 175 12.22 2.03 -0.07
N GLY A 176 12.35 0.80 -0.57
CA GLY A 176 11.24 -0.02 -1.04
C GLY A 176 10.74 0.28 -2.45
N THR A 177 11.55 0.93 -3.29
CA THR A 177 11.22 1.18 -4.70
C THR A 177 11.09 -0.15 -5.44
N PRO A 178 9.91 -0.49 -6.02
CA PRO A 178 9.66 -1.82 -6.57
C PRO A 178 10.39 -2.06 -7.90
N PHE A 179 10.62 -1.01 -8.70
CA PHE A 179 11.24 -1.12 -10.02
C PHE A 179 12.46 -0.19 -10.15
N CYS A 180 13.57 -0.74 -10.65
CA CYS A 180 14.70 0.07 -11.11
C CYS A 180 14.92 -0.15 -12.60
N VAL A 181 15.00 0.92 -13.37
CA VAL A 181 15.28 0.91 -14.81
C VAL A 181 16.69 1.38 -15.03
N THR A 182 17.55 0.52 -15.56
CA THR A 182 18.94 0.86 -15.86
C THR A 182 19.09 1.18 -17.35
N VAL A 183 19.66 2.35 -17.63
CA VAL A 183 19.96 2.84 -18.98
C VAL A 183 21.45 2.63 -19.24
N ASP A 184 21.80 1.79 -20.21
CA ASP A 184 23.18 1.47 -20.58
C ASP A 184 23.53 2.02 -21.97
N GLY A 185 24.76 1.76 -22.44
CA GLY A 185 25.21 2.25 -23.74
C GLY A 185 24.37 1.73 -24.90
N ASP A 186 23.92 0.47 -24.81
CA ASP A 186 23.10 -0.16 -25.84
C ASP A 186 21.71 0.49 -25.94
N SER A 187 21.17 0.99 -24.81
CA SER A 187 19.88 1.70 -24.76
C SER A 187 19.77 2.87 -25.73
N LEU A 188 20.89 3.55 -26.05
CA LEU A 188 20.92 4.65 -27.01
C LEU A 188 20.72 4.20 -28.45
N THR A 189 20.95 2.92 -28.74
CA THR A 189 20.86 2.36 -30.10
C THR A 189 19.62 1.49 -30.28
N ASP A 190 19.25 0.70 -29.27
CA ASP A 190 18.20 -0.31 -29.37
C ASP A 190 16.87 0.11 -28.72
N ASN A 191 16.82 1.27 -28.05
CA ASN A 191 15.66 1.78 -27.29
C ASN A 191 15.08 0.76 -26.29
N SER A 192 15.96 -0.04 -25.70
CA SER A 192 15.63 -0.97 -24.64
C SER A 192 16.45 -0.68 -23.38
N VAL A 193 15.94 -1.11 -22.24
CA VAL A 193 16.52 -0.87 -20.92
C VAL A 193 16.43 -2.13 -20.08
N THR A 194 17.23 -2.18 -19.02
CA THR A 194 17.18 -3.28 -18.07
C THR A 194 16.23 -2.92 -16.93
N LEU A 195 15.11 -3.64 -16.83
CA LEU A 195 14.15 -3.52 -15.72
C LEU A 195 14.53 -4.54 -14.64
N ARG A 196 14.79 -4.03 -13.43
CA ARG A 196 15.08 -4.83 -12.24
C ARG A 196 13.91 -4.81 -11.26
N TYR A 197 13.50 -5.99 -10.79
CA TYR A 197 12.49 -6.16 -9.74
C TYR A 197 13.14 -6.16 -8.35
N ARG A 198 12.60 -5.38 -7.41
CA ARG A 198 13.10 -5.28 -6.03
C ARG A 198 13.20 -6.63 -5.32
N ASP A 199 12.10 -7.38 -5.36
CA ASP A 199 11.90 -8.55 -4.51
C ASP A 199 12.69 -9.77 -4.98
N SER A 200 12.62 -10.10 -6.28
CA SER A 200 13.34 -11.23 -6.89
C SER A 200 14.78 -10.89 -7.29
N MET A 201 15.13 -9.60 -7.38
CA MET A 201 16.39 -9.11 -7.95
C MET A 201 16.59 -9.45 -9.45
N GLU A 202 15.60 -10.05 -10.10
CA GLU A 202 15.64 -10.41 -11.50
C GLU A 202 15.80 -9.16 -12.38
N GLN A 203 16.59 -9.29 -13.44
CA GLN A 203 16.86 -8.24 -14.42
C GLN A 203 16.43 -8.73 -15.80
N VAL A 204 15.56 -7.96 -16.46
CA VAL A 204 14.99 -8.30 -17.75
C VAL A 204 15.17 -7.14 -18.71
N ARG A 205 15.67 -7.41 -19.92
CA ARG A 205 15.80 -6.41 -20.99
C ARG A 205 14.42 -6.19 -21.62
N VAL A 206 13.92 -4.95 -21.60
CA VAL A 206 12.59 -4.61 -22.11
C VAL A 206 12.65 -3.34 -22.98
N PRO A 207 11.82 -3.22 -24.03
CA PRO A 207 11.69 -1.97 -24.77
C PRO A 207 11.21 -0.83 -23.86
N ILE A 208 11.75 0.37 -24.02
CA ILE A 208 11.35 1.55 -23.21
C ILE A 208 9.84 1.79 -23.30
N ALA A 209 9.26 1.64 -24.51
CA ALA A 209 7.83 1.82 -24.76
C ALA A 209 6.92 0.85 -23.97
N LYS A 210 7.47 -0.25 -23.41
CA LYS A 210 6.72 -1.22 -22.60
C LYS A 210 6.78 -0.94 -21.10
N LEU A 211 7.64 -0.02 -20.65
CA LEU A 211 7.80 0.26 -19.21
C LEU A 211 6.51 0.66 -18.52
N ARG A 212 5.75 1.58 -19.14
CA ARG A 212 4.46 2.02 -18.61
C ARG A 212 3.50 0.84 -18.43
N GLU A 213 3.30 0.05 -19.47
CA GLU A 213 2.39 -1.11 -19.47
C GLU A 213 2.76 -2.11 -18.36
N ILE A 214 4.07 -2.37 -18.17
CA ILE A 214 4.57 -3.32 -17.17
C ILE A 214 4.36 -2.80 -15.74
N ILE A 215 4.49 -1.48 -15.52
CA ILE A 215 4.56 -0.90 -14.17
C ILE A 215 3.22 -0.33 -13.70
N GLU A 216 2.46 0.35 -14.57
CA GLU A 216 1.34 1.21 -14.18
C GLU A 216 0.26 0.47 -13.37
N ASP A 217 -0.18 -0.70 -13.83
CA ASP A 217 -1.20 -1.48 -13.13
C ASP A 217 -0.70 -2.02 -11.78
N ARG A 218 0.56 -2.45 -11.73
CA ARG A 218 1.20 -3.01 -10.54
C ARG A 218 1.32 -2.01 -9.40
N VAL A 219 1.57 -0.74 -9.71
CA VAL A 219 1.77 0.33 -8.72
C VAL A 219 0.51 1.16 -8.46
N SER A 220 -0.62 0.80 -9.06
CA SER A 220 -1.87 1.54 -8.95
C SER A 220 -2.66 1.10 -7.72
N ILE A 221 -3.11 2.08 -6.92
CA ILE A 221 -4.07 1.82 -5.84
C ILE A 221 -5.39 1.28 -6.38
N THR A 222 -5.76 1.67 -7.61
CA THR A 222 -6.98 1.21 -8.28
C THR A 222 -6.96 -0.31 -8.44
N SER A 223 -5.81 -0.90 -8.74
CA SER A 223 -5.68 -2.35 -8.96
C SER A 223 -5.77 -3.12 -7.65
N VAL A 224 -5.46 -2.49 -6.51
CA VAL A 224 -5.76 -3.03 -5.17
C VAL A 224 -7.27 -2.97 -4.91
N LEU A 225 -7.89 -1.82 -5.13
CA LEU A 225 -9.31 -1.61 -4.84
C LEU A 225 -10.23 -2.50 -5.70
N LYS A 226 -9.85 -2.77 -6.95
CA LYS A 226 -10.57 -3.72 -7.83
C LYS A 226 -10.65 -5.14 -7.27
N LYS A 227 -9.73 -5.54 -6.36
CA LYS A 227 -9.79 -6.84 -5.68
C LYS A 227 -10.89 -6.90 -4.62
N LEU A 228 -11.35 -5.74 -4.15
CA LEU A 228 -12.37 -5.61 -3.10
C LEU A 228 -13.80 -5.65 -3.63
N ASP A 229 -13.98 -5.71 -4.95
CA ASP A 229 -15.28 -5.91 -5.60
C ASP A 229 -15.75 -7.36 -5.35
N VAL A 230 -16.14 -7.60 -4.11
CA VAL A 230 -16.87 -8.78 -3.66
C VAL A 230 -18.33 -8.52 -4.00
N LYS A 231 -18.82 -9.21 -5.04
CA LYS A 231 -20.26 -9.41 -5.25
C LYS A 231 -20.86 -10.22 -4.11
#